data_AF-A0A401KV39-F1
#
_entry.id   AF-A0A401KV39-F1
#
_cell.length_a   1.000
_cell.length_b   1.000
_cell.length_c   1.000
_cell.angle_alpha   90.00
_cell.angle_beta   90.00
_cell.angle_gamma   90.00
#
_symmetry.space_group_name_H-M   'P 1'
#
loop_
_entity.id
_entity.type
_entity.pdbx_description
1 polymer ?
#
loop_
_entity_poly.entity_id
_entity_poly.type
_entity_poly.pdbx_seq_one_letter_code
_entity_poly.pdbx_strand_id
1 'polypeptide(L)'
;MPKTSVTDGLGRPNAMIRGFLSKVKTTIEQQRMSSKIKKYMGTISQILGYHTARYPGVEQDEVYESSYQHKHHGSTTCSSCADSTKTTFCDELFDLSCHELGCRKEKLVKRERLQTALTQGHTPSPAIHLDLIASGDTVMKSGLDRDLIAMRDSVITFEMEGAGVWDSLPCLVVKGVCDYADSHKNKIWQPYAAATGAACMKALLDEWSF
;
A
#
# COMPACT_ATOMS: atom_id res chain seq x y z
N MET A 1 0.48 -3.20 28.62
CA MET A 1 -0.44 -4.27 28.20
C MET A 1 -0.60 -4.15 26.69
N PRO A 2 -0.31 -5.19 25.89
CA PRO A 2 -0.59 -5.15 24.45
C PRO A 2 -2.11 -5.05 24.26
N LYS A 3 -2.57 -4.10 23.43
CA LYS A 3 -3.99 -3.97 23.11
C LYS A 3 -4.42 -5.19 22.29
N THR A 4 -5.36 -5.98 22.82
CA THR A 4 -5.73 -7.31 22.30
C THR A 4 -6.84 -7.29 21.23
N SER A 5 -7.39 -6.11 20.92
CA SER A 5 -8.40 -5.94 19.88
C SER A 5 -8.20 -4.61 19.13
N VAL A 6 -8.44 -4.63 17.82
CA VAL A 6 -8.37 -3.46 16.91
C VAL A 6 -9.39 -2.38 17.29
N THR A 7 -10.46 -2.75 17.98
CA THR A 7 -11.46 -1.81 18.51
C THR A 7 -11.09 -1.21 19.86
N ASP A 8 -10.10 -1.78 20.57
CA ASP A 8 -9.72 -1.33 21.92
C ASP A 8 -8.73 -0.16 21.91
N GLY A 9 -8.25 0.24 20.73
CA GLY A 9 -7.22 1.27 20.61
C GLY A 9 -7.76 2.68 20.47
N LEU A 10 -8.74 2.88 19.60
CA LEU A 10 -9.18 4.19 19.12
C LEU A 10 -10.69 4.16 18.86
N GLY A 11 -11.42 5.15 19.40
CA GLY A 11 -12.88 5.22 19.27
C GLY A 11 -13.34 5.32 17.81
N ARG A 12 -14.54 4.81 17.52
CA ARG A 12 -15.18 4.87 16.19
C ARG A 12 -15.19 6.32 15.66
N PRO A 13 -14.92 6.56 14.36
CA PRO A 13 -15.00 7.92 13.80
C PRO A 13 -16.33 8.58 14.11
N ASN A 14 -16.35 9.91 14.28
CA ASN A 14 -17.55 10.66 14.63
C ASN A 14 -18.65 10.56 13.56
N ALA A 15 -19.88 10.97 13.88
CA ALA A 15 -21.03 10.82 12.98
C ALA A 15 -20.85 11.50 11.62
N MET A 16 -20.20 12.68 11.59
CA MET A 16 -19.94 13.43 10.36
C MET A 16 -18.99 12.67 9.43
N ILE A 17 -17.86 12.18 9.97
CA ILE A 17 -16.89 11.37 9.21
C ILE A 17 -17.54 10.09 8.70
N ARG A 18 -18.36 9.41 9.51
CA ARG A 18 -19.07 8.20 9.06
C ARG A 18 -20.06 8.49 7.94
N GLY A 19 -20.84 9.56 8.06
CA GLY A 19 -21.79 9.97 7.01
C GLY A 19 -21.07 10.30 5.71
N PHE A 20 -19.95 11.03 5.79
CA PHE A 20 -19.09 11.32 4.66
C PHE A 20 -18.53 10.05 4.01
N LEU A 21 -17.95 9.13 4.79
CA LEU A 21 -17.43 7.87 4.26
C LEU A 21 -18.52 7.04 3.59
N SER A 22 -19.73 7.00 4.14
CA SER A 22 -20.88 6.35 3.50
C SER A 22 -21.23 6.98 2.14
N LYS A 23 -21.17 8.31 2.02
CA LYS A 23 -21.33 9.02 0.73
C LYS A 23 -20.23 8.61 -0.25
N VAL A 24 -18.96 8.66 0.17
CA VAL A 24 -17.80 8.36 -0.71
C VAL A 24 -17.79 6.88 -1.15
N LYS A 25 -18.38 5.97 -0.38
CA LYS A 25 -18.55 4.55 -0.77
C LYS A 25 -19.52 4.33 -1.93
N THR A 26 -20.38 5.30 -2.26
CA THR A 26 -21.33 5.16 -3.38
C THR A 26 -20.60 5.14 -4.73
N THR A 27 -21.12 4.38 -5.70
CA THR A 27 -20.53 4.25 -7.03
C THR A 27 -20.34 5.59 -7.74
N ILE A 28 -21.32 6.49 -7.61
CA ILE A 28 -21.28 7.82 -8.24
C ILE A 28 -20.12 8.64 -7.67
N GLU A 29 -19.97 8.64 -6.34
CA GLU A 29 -18.89 9.39 -5.69
C GLU A 29 -17.52 8.76 -5.96
N GLN A 30 -17.40 7.43 -6.00
CA GLN A 30 -16.17 6.75 -6.43
C GLN A 30 -15.73 7.17 -7.84
N GLN A 31 -16.65 7.31 -8.79
CA GLN A 31 -16.35 7.78 -10.14
C GLN A 31 -15.93 9.25 -10.17
N ARG A 32 -16.62 10.11 -9.42
CA ARG A 32 -16.26 11.53 -9.26
C ARG A 32 -14.87 11.69 -8.65
N MET A 33 -14.62 10.97 -7.57
CA MET A 33 -13.34 10.94 -6.87
C MET A 33 -12.21 10.47 -7.80
N SER A 34 -12.42 9.38 -8.55
CA SER A 34 -11.45 8.89 -9.53
C SER A 34 -11.11 9.94 -10.60
N SER A 35 -12.12 10.68 -11.06
CA SER A 35 -11.94 11.76 -12.04
C SER A 35 -11.14 12.93 -11.46
N LYS A 36 -11.42 13.33 -10.21
CA LYS A 36 -10.67 14.39 -9.50
C LYS A 36 -9.22 13.97 -9.23
N ILE A 37 -8.99 12.73 -8.78
CA ILE A 37 -7.64 12.20 -8.56
C ILE A 37 -6.84 12.26 -9.86
N LYS A 38 -7.39 11.81 -10.98
CA LYS A 38 -6.71 11.89 -12.29
C LYS A 38 -6.33 13.33 -12.65
N LYS A 39 -7.25 14.29 -12.44
CA LYS A 39 -6.98 15.71 -12.66
C LYS A 39 -5.84 16.21 -11.76
N TYR A 40 -5.89 15.93 -10.46
CA TYR A 40 -4.88 16.39 -9.51
C TYR A 40 -3.52 15.74 -9.71
N MET A 41 -3.47 14.47 -10.11
CA MET A 41 -2.23 13.83 -10.53
C MET A 41 -1.59 14.54 -11.73
N GLY A 42 -2.40 14.99 -12.70
CA GLY A 42 -1.94 15.83 -13.80
C GLY A 42 -1.33 17.15 -13.33
N THR A 43 -1.98 17.85 -12.39
CA THR A 43 -1.46 19.08 -11.78
C THR A 43 -0.17 18.85 -10.99
N ILE A 44 -0.11 17.80 -10.16
CA ILE A 44 1.10 17.44 -9.41
C ILE A 44 2.27 17.16 -10.36
N SER A 45 2.01 16.45 -11.46
CA SER A 45 3.03 16.12 -12.47
C SER A 45 3.56 17.38 -13.19
N GLN A 46 2.71 18.39 -13.40
CA GLN A 46 3.13 19.68 -13.95
C GLN A 46 3.99 20.49 -12.96
N ILE A 47 3.61 20.49 -11.68
CA ILE A 47 4.30 21.27 -10.64
C ILE A 47 5.66 20.64 -10.27
N LEU A 48 5.69 19.32 -10.04
CA LEU A 48 6.88 18.62 -9.56
C LEU A 48 7.80 18.14 -10.68
N GLY A 49 7.37 18.31 -11.94
CA GLY A 49 8.02 17.70 -13.10
C GLY A 49 7.49 16.29 -13.38
N TYR A 50 7.35 15.97 -14.67
CA TYR A 50 6.67 14.77 -15.15
C TYR A 50 7.26 13.46 -14.61
N HIS A 51 8.56 13.42 -14.32
CA HIS A 51 9.25 12.22 -13.88
C HIS A 51 9.13 11.96 -12.37
N THR A 52 8.84 12.98 -11.56
CA THR A 52 8.94 12.90 -10.10
C THR A 52 7.91 11.96 -9.48
N ALA A 53 6.67 11.98 -9.97
CA ALA A 53 5.57 11.15 -9.47
C ALA A 53 4.92 10.34 -10.59
N ARG A 54 5.71 9.90 -11.57
CA ARG A 54 5.23 9.09 -12.69
C ARG A 54 4.80 7.72 -12.19
N TYR A 55 3.73 7.17 -12.77
CA TYR A 55 3.36 5.77 -12.57
C TYR A 55 4.55 4.86 -12.93
N PRO A 56 5.07 4.03 -12.01
CA PRO A 56 6.29 3.26 -12.24
C PRO A 56 6.17 2.26 -13.39
N GLY A 57 4.98 1.71 -13.63
CA GLY A 57 4.74 0.69 -14.65
C GLY A 57 3.98 -0.50 -14.09
N VAL A 58 3.27 -1.20 -14.96
CA VAL A 58 2.53 -2.43 -14.60
C VAL A 58 3.47 -3.59 -14.29
N GLU A 59 4.64 -3.59 -14.91
CA GLU A 59 5.74 -4.52 -14.70
C GLU A 59 6.45 -4.32 -13.35
N GLN A 60 6.28 -3.15 -12.73
CA GLN A 60 6.81 -2.84 -11.40
C GLN A 60 5.82 -3.19 -10.28
N ASP A 61 4.59 -3.57 -10.62
CA ASP A 61 3.54 -4.00 -9.68
C ASP A 61 3.66 -5.52 -9.45
N GLU A 62 4.70 -5.88 -8.69
CA GLU A 62 5.07 -7.26 -8.37
C GLU A 62 4.62 -7.63 -6.95
N VAL A 63 3.62 -8.51 -6.83
CA VAL A 63 3.17 -9.11 -5.57
C VAL A 63 3.46 -10.60 -5.58
N TYR A 64 4.07 -11.11 -4.50
CA TYR A 64 4.39 -12.52 -4.34
C TYR A 64 3.40 -13.22 -3.39
N GLU A 65 3.33 -14.55 -3.47
CA GLU A 65 2.65 -15.38 -2.46
C GLU A 65 3.11 -14.98 -1.04
N SER A 66 2.21 -14.93 -0.06
CA SER A 66 2.55 -14.45 1.30
C SER A 66 3.63 -15.28 2.00
N SER A 67 3.74 -16.56 1.67
CA SER A 67 4.78 -17.46 2.16
C SER A 67 6.11 -17.34 1.42
N TYR A 68 6.20 -16.50 0.37
CA TYR A 68 7.41 -16.36 -0.42
C TYR A 68 8.50 -15.65 0.36
N GLN A 69 9.70 -16.22 0.35
CA GLN A 69 10.87 -15.67 1.04
C GLN A 69 11.72 -14.86 0.08
N HIS A 70 11.77 -13.54 0.29
CA HIS A 70 12.66 -12.63 -0.42
C HIS A 70 14.07 -12.72 0.19
N LYS A 71 14.89 -13.61 -0.37
CA LYS A 71 16.27 -13.86 0.04
C LYS A 71 17.16 -13.99 -1.20
N HIS A 72 18.48 -14.02 -1.02
CA HIS A 72 19.39 -14.29 -2.12
C HIS A 72 19.13 -15.70 -2.70
N HIS A 73 18.46 -15.78 -3.84
CA HIS A 73 18.23 -17.01 -4.57
C HIS A 73 19.42 -17.29 -5.49
N GLY A 74 20.03 -18.46 -5.33
CA GLY A 74 21.17 -18.89 -6.16
C GLY A 74 22.52 -18.31 -5.77
N SER A 75 22.61 -17.49 -4.72
CA SER A 75 23.89 -17.04 -4.16
C SER A 75 24.49 -18.11 -3.25
N THR A 76 25.69 -18.56 -3.56
CA THR A 76 26.52 -19.40 -2.68
C THR A 76 27.35 -18.60 -1.69
N THR A 77 27.39 -17.26 -1.82
CA THR A 77 28.23 -16.38 -1.02
C THR A 77 27.55 -15.91 0.26
N CYS A 78 26.21 -15.92 0.31
CA CYS A 78 25.45 -15.54 1.49
C CYS A 78 25.17 -16.77 2.38
N SER A 79 25.97 -16.97 3.43
CA SER A 79 25.85 -18.12 4.35
C SER A 79 24.49 -18.19 5.05
N SER A 80 23.88 -17.03 5.33
CA SER A 80 22.56 -16.93 5.98
C SER A 80 21.41 -17.31 5.04
N CYS A 81 21.53 -17.00 3.74
CA CYS A 81 20.50 -17.31 2.75
C CYS A 81 20.68 -18.68 2.07
N ALA A 82 21.88 -19.27 2.16
CA ALA A 82 22.21 -20.57 1.56
C ALA A 82 21.38 -21.73 2.13
N ASP A 83 20.92 -21.61 3.38
CA ASP A 83 20.08 -22.62 4.02
C ASP A 83 18.59 -22.36 3.70
N SER A 84 17.96 -23.30 3.00
CA SER A 84 16.54 -23.22 2.68
C SER A 84 15.63 -23.46 3.89
N THR A 85 16.17 -24.02 4.97
CA THR A 85 15.42 -24.41 6.18
C THR A 85 15.46 -23.35 7.28
N LYS A 86 16.38 -22.38 7.18
CA LYS A 86 16.46 -21.26 8.14
C LYS A 86 15.53 -20.12 7.74
N THR A 87 14.82 -19.60 8.73
CA THR A 87 14.06 -18.35 8.66
C THR A 87 14.96 -17.12 8.86
N THR A 88 16.27 -17.31 9.01
CA THR A 88 17.22 -16.24 9.24
C THR A 88 17.53 -15.52 7.94
N PHE A 89 17.15 -14.26 7.88
CA PHE A 89 17.38 -13.34 6.77
C PHE A 89 18.71 -12.60 7.02
N CYS A 90 19.52 -12.34 5.98
CA CYS A 90 20.67 -11.45 6.14
C CYS A 90 20.21 -9.99 6.14
N ASP A 91 20.91 -9.12 6.88
CA ASP A 91 20.51 -7.72 7.04
C ASP A 91 20.51 -6.94 5.71
N GLU A 92 21.30 -7.37 4.73
CA GLU A 92 21.42 -6.79 3.39
C GLU A 92 20.14 -6.97 2.53
N LEU A 93 19.18 -7.81 2.92
CA LEU A 93 17.99 -8.11 2.12
C LEU A 93 17.04 -6.92 1.98
N PHE A 94 17.02 -6.01 2.94
CA PHE A 94 15.98 -4.97 3.01
C PHE A 94 16.20 -3.81 2.05
N ASP A 95 17.36 -3.73 1.40
CA ASP A 95 17.69 -2.67 0.44
C ASP A 95 17.84 -3.19 -1.00
N LEU A 96 17.77 -4.51 -1.20
CA LEU A 96 17.86 -5.15 -2.51
C LEU A 96 16.48 -5.37 -3.14
N SER A 97 16.41 -5.18 -4.46
CA SER A 97 15.24 -5.48 -5.28
C SER A 97 15.07 -6.99 -5.50
N CYS A 98 13.86 -7.40 -5.86
CA CYS A 98 13.59 -8.77 -6.30
C CYS A 98 14.50 -9.23 -7.45
N HIS A 99 14.92 -8.32 -8.33
CA HIS A 99 15.86 -8.64 -9.39
C HIS A 99 17.25 -8.98 -8.85
N GLU A 100 17.78 -8.15 -7.94
CA GLU A 100 19.10 -8.37 -7.30
C GLU A 100 19.10 -9.62 -6.40
N LEU A 101 17.97 -9.93 -5.78
CA LEU A 101 17.78 -11.14 -4.98
C LEU A 101 17.57 -12.40 -5.82
N GLY A 102 17.38 -12.29 -7.14
CA GLY A 102 17.07 -13.44 -8.01
C GLY A 102 15.69 -14.06 -7.73
N CYS A 103 14.72 -13.26 -7.32
CA CYS A 103 13.38 -13.75 -6.99
C CYS A 103 12.71 -14.43 -8.19
N ARG A 104 11.99 -15.52 -7.90
CA ARG A 104 11.33 -16.39 -8.86
C ARG A 104 10.00 -15.80 -9.32
N LYS A 105 9.93 -15.34 -10.57
CA LYS A 105 8.72 -14.72 -11.14
C LYS A 105 7.52 -15.67 -11.22
N GLU A 106 7.75 -16.98 -11.16
CA GLU A 106 6.69 -18.00 -11.10
C GLU A 106 5.87 -17.92 -9.81
N LYS A 107 6.41 -17.24 -8.79
CA LYS A 107 5.77 -17.01 -7.49
C LYS A 107 5.00 -15.70 -7.39
N LEU A 108 4.92 -14.94 -8.49
CA LEU A 108 4.08 -13.76 -8.57
C LEU A 108 2.60 -14.14 -8.59
N VAL A 109 1.80 -13.45 -7.77
CA VAL A 109 0.35 -13.58 -7.77
C VAL A 109 -0.19 -12.95 -9.06
N LYS A 110 -1.05 -13.69 -9.77
CA LYS A 110 -1.67 -13.17 -11.00
C LYS A 110 -2.68 -12.07 -10.66
N ARG A 111 -2.62 -10.97 -11.41
CA ARG A 111 -3.47 -9.78 -11.22
C ARG A 111 -4.22 -9.46 -12.51
N GLU A 112 -5.49 -9.87 -12.60
CA GLU A 112 -6.32 -9.69 -13.81
C GLU A 112 -6.35 -8.23 -14.26
N ARG A 113 -6.53 -7.28 -13.34
CA ARG A 113 -6.53 -5.83 -13.61
C ARG A 113 -5.27 -5.36 -14.36
N LEU A 114 -4.10 -5.92 -14.03
CA LEU A 114 -2.84 -5.55 -14.68
C LEU A 114 -2.69 -6.21 -16.05
N GLN A 115 -3.14 -7.46 -16.18
CA GLN A 115 -3.16 -8.16 -17.47
C GLN A 115 -4.08 -7.45 -18.47
N THR A 116 -5.25 -6.98 -18.02
CA THR A 116 -6.15 -6.15 -18.82
C THR A 116 -5.50 -4.84 -19.24
N ALA A 117 -4.83 -4.14 -18.30
CA ALA A 117 -4.16 -2.88 -18.61
C ALA A 117 -3.02 -3.05 -19.64
N LEU A 118 -2.24 -4.13 -19.53
CA LEU A 118 -1.21 -4.52 -20.50
C LEU A 118 -1.79 -4.79 -21.88
N THR A 119 -2.83 -5.62 -21.96
CA THR A 119 -3.45 -6.00 -23.23
C THR A 119 -4.14 -4.83 -23.93
N GLN A 120 -4.71 -3.91 -23.17
CA GLN A 120 -5.38 -2.72 -23.71
C GLN A 120 -4.44 -1.51 -23.89
N GLY A 121 -3.16 -1.63 -23.50
CA GLY A 121 -2.17 -0.56 -23.65
C GLY A 121 -2.48 0.71 -22.85
N HIS A 122 -3.16 0.60 -21.70
CA HIS A 122 -3.51 1.75 -20.87
C HIS A 122 -2.82 1.70 -19.50
N THR A 123 -2.55 2.87 -18.93
CA THR A 123 -2.12 2.97 -17.53
C THR A 123 -3.32 2.73 -16.61
N PRO A 124 -3.23 1.83 -15.61
CA PRO A 124 -4.30 1.68 -14.63
C PRO A 124 -4.52 2.99 -13.86
N SER A 125 -5.78 3.34 -13.60
CA SER A 125 -6.10 4.44 -12.69
C SER A 125 -5.97 3.98 -11.24
N PRO A 126 -5.57 4.86 -10.30
CA PRO A 126 -5.63 4.56 -8.87
C PRO A 126 -7.04 4.16 -8.43
N ALA A 127 -7.13 3.13 -7.60
CA ALA A 127 -8.36 2.73 -6.94
C ALA A 127 -8.41 3.31 -5.51
N ILE A 128 -9.61 3.58 -5.02
CA ILE A 128 -9.82 4.06 -3.65
C ILE A 128 -10.42 2.92 -2.84
N HIS A 129 -9.76 2.58 -1.73
CA HIS A 129 -10.23 1.59 -0.77
C HIS A 129 -10.53 2.30 0.55
N LEU A 130 -11.69 1.98 1.15
CA LEU A 130 -12.20 2.66 2.35
C LEU A 130 -12.48 1.64 3.44
N ASP A 131 -11.47 1.35 4.24
CA ASP A 131 -11.56 0.41 5.35
C ASP A 131 -10.52 0.67 6.44
N LEU A 132 -10.46 -0.24 7.43
CA LEU A 132 -9.54 -0.16 8.56
C LEU A 132 -8.07 -0.24 8.14
N ILE A 133 -7.26 0.60 8.77
CA ILE A 133 -5.81 0.68 8.60
C ILE A 133 -5.16 0.24 9.90
N ALA A 134 -4.28 -0.77 9.84
CA ALA A 134 -3.45 -1.16 10.98
C ALA A 134 -2.28 -0.19 11.14
N SER A 135 -2.01 0.21 12.38
CA SER A 135 -0.91 1.12 12.74
C SER A 135 0.01 0.44 13.75
N GLY A 136 1.32 0.61 13.62
CA GLY A 136 2.29 0.10 14.59
C GLY A 136 3.67 0.73 14.47
N ASP A 137 4.50 0.59 15.50
CA ASP A 137 5.81 1.26 15.60
C ASP A 137 6.92 0.61 14.75
N THR A 138 6.60 -0.49 14.05
CA THR A 138 7.55 -1.23 13.22
C THR A 138 6.96 -1.52 11.85
N VAL A 139 7.80 -1.42 10.82
CA VAL A 139 7.43 -1.78 9.44
C VAL A 139 7.01 -3.25 9.38
N MET A 140 5.82 -3.52 8.83
CA MET A 140 5.37 -4.88 8.51
C MET A 140 6.26 -5.46 7.40
N LYS A 141 6.94 -6.58 7.69
CA LYS A 141 7.95 -7.20 6.82
C LYS A 141 7.71 -8.70 6.60
N SER A 142 6.48 -9.16 6.80
CA SER A 142 6.14 -10.59 6.74
C SER A 142 4.79 -10.75 6.06
N GLY A 143 4.79 -11.34 4.86
CA GLY A 143 3.55 -11.56 4.10
C GLY A 143 2.58 -12.49 4.83
N LEU A 144 3.10 -13.46 5.59
CA LEU A 144 2.27 -14.36 6.42
C LEU A 144 1.62 -13.61 7.57
N ASP A 145 2.39 -12.84 8.35
CA ASP A 145 1.83 -12.08 9.47
C ASP A 145 0.85 -11.01 8.98
N ARG A 146 1.15 -10.37 7.85
CA ARG A 146 0.26 -9.44 7.16
C ARG A 146 -1.09 -10.09 6.86
N ASP A 147 -1.11 -11.25 6.23
CA ASP A 147 -2.36 -11.94 5.87
C ASP A 147 -3.12 -12.43 7.12
N LEU A 148 -2.40 -12.94 8.14
CA LEU A 148 -2.99 -13.36 9.41
C LEU A 148 -3.65 -12.19 10.15
N ILE A 149 -2.97 -11.05 10.23
CA ILE A 149 -3.49 -9.84 10.84
C ILE A 149 -4.65 -9.28 10.01
N ALA A 150 -4.52 -9.18 8.69
CA ALA A 150 -5.59 -8.72 7.82
C ALA A 150 -6.88 -9.54 7.99
N MET A 151 -6.75 -10.87 8.11
CA MET A 151 -7.89 -11.77 8.36
C MET A 151 -8.48 -11.57 9.77
N ARG A 152 -7.62 -11.58 10.80
CA ARG A 152 -8.04 -11.48 12.20
C ARG A 152 -8.71 -10.14 12.50
N ASP A 153 -8.15 -9.07 11.95
CA ASP A 153 -8.41 -7.69 12.35
C ASP A 153 -9.25 -6.93 11.30
N SER A 154 -9.55 -7.56 10.16
CA SER A 154 -10.29 -6.96 9.04
C SER A 154 -9.67 -5.64 8.55
N VAL A 155 -8.34 -5.57 8.53
CA VAL A 155 -7.59 -4.41 8.03
C VAL A 155 -7.17 -4.62 6.57
N ILE A 156 -7.08 -3.52 5.82
CA ILE A 156 -6.72 -3.56 4.39
C ILE A 156 -5.31 -3.04 4.09
N THR A 157 -4.65 -2.41 5.07
CA THR A 157 -3.31 -1.85 4.91
C THR A 157 -2.62 -1.66 6.26
N PHE A 158 -1.30 -1.45 6.21
CA PHE A 158 -0.41 -1.29 7.35
C PHE A 158 0.37 0.02 7.19
N GLU A 159 0.52 0.78 8.27
CA GLU A 159 1.30 2.02 8.32
C GLU A 159 1.80 2.29 9.75
N MET A 160 2.48 3.42 10.01
CA MET A 160 3.19 3.62 11.29
C MET A 160 2.78 4.87 12.08
N GLU A 161 1.97 5.78 11.53
CA GLU A 161 1.76 7.11 12.15
C GLU A 161 0.31 7.45 12.46
N GLY A 162 -0.65 6.84 11.75
CA GLY A 162 -2.05 7.23 11.73
C GLY A 162 -2.73 7.11 13.09
N ALA A 163 -2.39 6.07 13.88
CA ALA A 163 -2.99 5.89 15.19
C ALA A 163 -2.64 7.01 16.18
N GLY A 164 -1.40 7.51 16.15
CA GLY A 164 -0.98 8.61 17.04
C GLY A 164 -1.71 9.91 16.76
N VAL A 165 -1.96 10.22 15.49
CA VAL A 165 -2.75 11.41 15.09
C VAL A 165 -4.21 11.25 15.49
N TRP A 166 -4.79 10.07 15.27
CA TRP A 166 -6.19 9.79 15.61
C TRP A 166 -6.48 9.90 17.11
N ASP A 167 -5.55 9.47 17.96
CA ASP A 167 -5.68 9.57 19.42
C ASP A 167 -5.79 11.03 19.88
N SER A 168 -5.19 11.95 19.12
CA SER A 168 -5.15 13.38 19.45
C SER A 168 -6.31 14.19 18.85
N LEU A 169 -6.84 13.79 17.69
CA LEU A 169 -7.95 14.50 17.03
C LEU A 169 -8.78 13.61 16.11
N PRO A 170 -10.10 13.88 15.96
CA PRO A 170 -10.93 13.18 14.98
C PRO A 170 -10.42 13.44 13.57
N CYS A 171 -9.91 12.42 12.89
CA CYS A 171 -9.32 12.56 11.57
C CYS A 171 -9.76 11.45 10.60
N LEU A 172 -9.39 11.62 9.33
CA LEU A 172 -9.45 10.57 8.32
C LEU A 172 -8.02 10.36 7.82
N VAL A 173 -7.52 9.14 7.92
CA VAL A 173 -6.19 8.78 7.41
C VAL A 173 -6.29 8.42 5.94
N VAL A 174 -5.51 9.09 5.10
CA VAL A 174 -5.42 8.83 3.65
C VAL A 174 -3.98 8.49 3.30
N LYS A 175 -3.77 7.30 2.73
CA LYS A 175 -2.45 6.80 2.35
C LYS A 175 -2.46 6.36 0.88
N GLY A 176 -1.36 6.60 0.18
CA GLY A 176 -1.06 5.91 -1.07
C GLY A 176 -0.30 4.62 -0.77
N VAL A 177 -0.53 3.57 -1.55
CA VAL A 177 0.14 2.27 -1.39
C VAL A 177 1.47 2.27 -2.14
N CYS A 178 2.57 1.95 -1.46
CA CYS A 178 3.91 1.92 -2.05
C CYS A 178 4.61 0.56 -2.01
N ASP A 179 4.08 -0.40 -1.26
CA ASP A 179 4.57 -1.77 -1.20
C ASP A 179 3.43 -2.71 -0.73
N TYR A 180 3.75 -4.00 -0.63
CA TYR A 180 2.81 -5.04 -0.27
C TYR A 180 2.93 -5.52 1.18
N ALA A 181 3.65 -4.79 2.04
CA ALA A 181 3.88 -5.16 3.44
C ALA A 181 4.40 -6.62 3.59
N ASP A 182 5.25 -7.06 2.67
CA ASP A 182 6.06 -8.27 2.80
C ASP A 182 7.52 -7.88 3.13
N SER A 183 8.45 -8.83 3.08
CA SER A 183 9.84 -8.55 3.42
C SER A 183 10.58 -7.74 2.34
N HIS A 184 9.96 -7.44 1.20
CA HIS A 184 10.55 -6.72 0.08
C HIS A 184 10.09 -5.25 0.05
N LYS A 185 11.01 -4.34 -0.26
CA LYS A 185 10.69 -2.92 -0.43
C LYS A 185 10.70 -2.55 -1.89
N ASN A 186 9.71 -1.79 -2.32
CA ASN A 186 9.69 -1.23 -3.67
C ASN A 186 9.72 0.30 -3.64
N LYS A 187 10.91 0.86 -3.39
CA LYS A 187 11.11 2.31 -3.20
C LYS A 187 10.67 3.14 -4.41
N ILE A 188 10.63 2.57 -5.62
CA ILE A 188 10.21 3.26 -6.85
C ILE A 188 8.76 3.75 -6.79
N TRP A 189 7.90 3.11 -5.98
CA TRP A 189 6.50 3.47 -5.85
C TRP A 189 6.27 4.64 -4.89
N GLN A 190 7.20 4.95 -3.99
CA GLN A 190 6.98 5.95 -2.94
C GLN A 190 6.59 7.33 -3.50
N PRO A 191 7.25 7.89 -4.55
CA PRO A 191 6.84 9.18 -5.09
C PRO A 191 5.44 9.16 -5.72
N TYR A 192 5.12 8.10 -6.48
CA TYR A 192 3.79 7.93 -7.08
C TYR A 192 2.70 7.74 -6.01
N ALA A 193 2.97 6.95 -4.98
CA ALA A 193 2.08 6.70 -3.85
C ALA A 193 1.81 7.99 -3.07
N ALA A 194 2.85 8.77 -2.77
CA ALA A 194 2.71 10.06 -2.08
C ALA A 194 1.84 11.03 -2.89
N ALA A 195 2.10 11.16 -4.20
CA ALA A 195 1.29 12.00 -5.08
C ALA A 195 -0.17 11.53 -5.17
N THR A 196 -0.38 10.22 -5.28
CA THR A 196 -1.73 9.62 -5.34
C THR A 196 -2.48 9.84 -4.04
N GLY A 197 -1.83 9.70 -2.89
CA GLY A 197 -2.38 10.00 -1.57
C GLY A 197 -2.78 11.47 -1.44
N ALA A 198 -1.91 12.39 -1.86
CA ALA A 198 -2.19 13.82 -1.86
C ALA A 198 -3.35 14.21 -2.80
N ALA A 199 -3.38 13.64 -4.01
CA ALA A 199 -4.46 13.83 -4.96
C ALA A 199 -5.81 13.30 -4.43
N CYS A 200 -5.80 12.13 -3.76
CA CYS A 200 -6.96 11.55 -3.11
C CYS A 200 -7.46 12.45 -1.97
N MET A 201 -6.56 12.91 -1.08
CA MET A 201 -6.89 13.84 -0.01
C MET A 201 -7.53 15.12 -0.55
N LYS A 202 -6.94 15.72 -1.60
CA LYS A 202 -7.50 16.93 -2.22
C LYS A 202 -8.91 16.69 -2.77
N ALA A 203 -9.13 15.54 -3.43
CA ALA A 203 -10.44 15.17 -3.95
C ALA A 203 -11.47 14.97 -2.82
N LEU A 204 -11.06 14.40 -1.68
CA LEU A 204 -11.93 14.22 -0.51
C LEU A 204 -12.30 15.58 0.10
N LEU A 205 -11.34 16.50 0.21
CA LEU A 205 -11.58 17.86 0.71
C LEU A 205 -12.57 18.64 -0.16
N ASP A 206 -12.58 18.42 -1.48
CA ASP A 206 -13.58 19.05 -2.36
C ASP A 206 -15.00 18.49 -2.17
N GLU A 207 -15.10 17.23 -1.72
CA GLU A 207 -16.40 16.58 -1.45
C GLU A 207 -16.87 16.78 -0.01
N TRP A 208 -15.98 17.28 0.86
CA TRP A 208 -16.27 17.58 2.24
C TRP A 208 -17.08 18.86 2.34
N SER A 209 -18.40 18.72 2.47
CA SER A 209 -19.33 19.81 2.67
C SER A 209 -20.19 19.52 3.90
N PHE A 210 -19.90 20.21 5.00
CA PHE A 210 -20.67 20.21 6.24
C PHE A 210 -20.70 21.60 6.85
#